data_AF-A0A1I0EG38-F1
#
_entry.id   AF-A0A1I0EG38-F1
#
_cell.length_a   1.000
_cell.length_b   1.000
_cell.length_c   1.000
_cell.angle_alpha   90.00
_cell.angle_beta   90.00
_cell.angle_gamma   90.00
#
_symmetry.space_group_name_H-M   'P 1'
#
loop_
_entity.id
_entity.type
_entity.pdbx_description
1 polymer ?
#
loop_
_entity_poly.entity_id
_entity_poly.type
_entity_poly.pdbx_seq_one_letter_code
_entity_poly.pdbx_strand_id
1 'polypeptide(L)' 'MPTDPVSTSLTGDDDRFTFGLVSEVIDLLERHGYQRPTEEHARNLATGRTLGALLDLVRVFEGRQDSLGRPALEGGATIF' A
#
# COMPACT_ATOMS: atom_id res chain seq x y z
N MET A 1 -29.93 -14.79 -19.56
CA MET A 1 -28.75 -13.94 -19.33
C MET A 1 -29.21 -12.64 -18.68
N PRO A 2 -29.15 -12.51 -17.35
CA PRO A 2 -28.94 -11.23 -16.71
C PRO A 2 -27.42 -11.03 -16.54
N THR A 3 -26.89 -10.02 -17.19
CA THR A 3 -25.52 -9.54 -16.97
C THR A 3 -25.50 -8.84 -15.61
N ASP A 4 -25.01 -9.53 -14.59
CA ASP A 4 -24.55 -8.85 -13.40
C ASP A 4 -23.58 -7.74 -13.84
N PRO A 5 -23.77 -6.48 -13.42
CA PRO A 5 -22.63 -5.59 -13.44
C PRO A 5 -21.63 -6.24 -12.50
N VAL A 6 -20.55 -6.78 -13.06
CA VAL A 6 -19.32 -6.94 -12.30
C VAL A 6 -19.00 -5.53 -11.83
N SER A 7 -19.43 -5.23 -10.61
CA SER A 7 -18.94 -4.13 -9.82
C SER A 7 -17.46 -4.40 -9.65
N THR A 8 -16.71 -3.98 -10.66
CA THR A 8 -15.28 -3.81 -10.61
C THR A 8 -15.02 -2.74 -9.54
N SER A 9 -15.07 -3.15 -8.27
CA SER A 9 -14.53 -2.39 -7.16
C SER A 9 -13.02 -2.41 -7.33
N LEU A 10 -12.52 -1.54 -8.22
CA LEU A 10 -11.09 -1.29 -8.38
C LEU A 10 -10.53 -0.43 -7.25
N THR A 11 -11.35 -0.04 -6.28
CA THR A 11 -10.94 0.76 -5.13
C THR A 11 -11.90 0.47 -3.98
N GLY A 12 -11.61 -0.58 -3.21
CA GLY A 12 -12.13 -0.64 -1.86
C GLY A 12 -11.51 0.52 -1.09
N ASP A 13 -12.29 1.56 -0.84
CA ASP A 13 -11.97 2.65 0.09
C ASP A 13 -11.76 2.00 1.47
N ASP A 14 -10.52 1.62 1.79
CA ASP A 14 -10.17 1.23 3.15
C ASP A 14 -10.08 2.52 3.94
N ASP A 15 -11.13 2.86 4.68
CA ASP A 15 -11.22 4.06 5.50
C ASP A 15 -10.04 4.22 6.48
N ARG A 16 -9.29 3.14 6.77
CA ARG A 16 -8.09 3.15 7.61
C ARG A 16 -6.84 3.63 6.85
N PHE A 17 -6.82 3.49 5.53
CA PHE A 17 -5.72 3.96 4.68
C PHE A 17 -5.89 5.44 4.36
N THR A 18 -5.46 6.28 5.29
CA THR A 18 -5.64 7.73 5.21
C THR A 18 -4.38 8.46 4.75
N PHE A 19 -4.54 9.68 4.25
CA PHE A 19 -3.39 10.58 4.04
C PHE A 19 -2.58 10.82 5.32
N GLY A 20 -3.23 10.77 6.50
CA GLY A 20 -2.56 10.89 7.80
C GLY A 20 -1.56 9.76 8.04
N LEU A 21 -1.95 8.51 7.77
CA LEU A 21 -1.05 7.34 7.86
C LEU A 21 0.18 7.51 6.97
N VAL A 22 -0.01 8.01 5.75
CA VAL A 22 1.09 8.23 4.79
C VAL A 22 2.05 9.30 5.32
N SER A 23 1.53 10.41 5.83
CA SER A 23 2.33 11.47 6.45
C SER A 23 3.12 10.96 7.65
N GLU A 24 2.50 10.16 8.53
CA GLU A 24 3.17 9.60 9.71
C GLU A 24 4.35 8.68 9.35
N VAL A 25 4.20 7.85 8.32
CA VAL A 25 5.28 7.00 7.84
C VAL A 25 6.39 7.83 7.21
N ILE A 26 6.05 8.86 6.42
CA ILE A 26 7.06 9.76 5.85
C ILE A 26 7.85 10.43 6.97
N ASP A 27 7.17 10.99 7.97
CA ASP A 27 7.83 11.62 9.11
C ASP A 27 8.70 10.63 9.89
N LEU A 28 8.25 9.38 10.04
CA LEU A 28 9.04 8.31 10.65
C LEU A 28 10.33 8.05 9.85
N LEU A 29 10.24 7.92 8.53
CA LEU A 29 11.40 7.71 7.67
C LEU A 29 12.39 8.87 7.79
N GLU A 30 11.91 10.12 7.80
CA GLU A 30 12.74 11.29 7.97
C GLU A 30 13.43 11.33 9.35
N ARG A 31 12.73 10.95 10.42
CA ARG A 31 13.32 10.82 11.76
C ARG A 31 14.42 9.77 11.84
N HIS A 32 14.34 8.73 11.02
CA HIS A 32 15.39 7.71 10.91
C HIS A 32 16.53 8.09 9.95
N GLY A 33 16.50 9.30 9.39
CA GLY A 33 17.56 9.85 8.54
C GLY A 33 17.40 9.57 7.04
N TYR A 34 16.28 9.00 6.61
CA TYR A 34 15.98 8.88 5.18
C TYR A 34 15.56 10.23 4.62
N GLN A 35 16.14 10.61 3.48
CA GLN A 35 15.89 11.92 2.88
C GLN A 35 14.92 11.80 1.72
N ARG A 36 13.90 12.67 1.70
CA ARG A 36 13.09 12.88 0.50
C ARG A 36 13.85 13.69 -0.55
N PRO A 37 13.56 13.48 -1.85
CA PRO A 37 14.06 14.38 -2.89
C PRO A 37 13.64 15.83 -2.61
N THR A 38 14.56 16.77 -2.85
CA THR A 38 14.32 18.21 -2.65
C THR A 38 13.58 18.84 -3.83
N GLU A 39 13.77 18.29 -5.03
CA GLU A 39 13.14 18.76 -6.25
C GLU A 39 11.65 18.41 -6.26
N GLU A 40 10.80 19.39 -6.59
CA GLU A 40 9.34 19.32 -6.47
C GLU A 40 8.76 18.09 -7.18
N HIS A 41 9.17 17.88 -8.44
CA HIS A 41 8.67 16.78 -9.25
C HIS A 41 9.10 15.43 -8.68
N ALA A 42 10.39 15.26 -8.36
CA ALA A 42 10.90 14.06 -7.72
C ALA A 42 10.24 13.79 -6.35
N ARG A 43 9.95 14.84 -5.57
CA ARG A 43 9.28 14.72 -4.27
C ARG A 43 7.86 14.21 -4.42
N ASN A 44 7.09 14.78 -5.35
CA ASN A 44 5.72 14.35 -5.62
C ASN A 44 5.67 12.91 -6.16
N LEU A 45 6.61 12.55 -7.04
CA LEU A 45 6.76 11.18 -7.52
C LEU A 45 7.14 10.20 -6.40
N ALA A 46 8.07 10.59 -5.52
CA ALA A 46 8.46 9.78 -4.37
C ALA A 46 7.27 9.54 -3.43
N THR A 47 6.51 10.59 -3.09
CA THR A 47 5.29 10.48 -2.29
C THR A 47 4.28 9.52 -2.92
N GLY A 48 4.00 9.64 -4.23
CA GLY A 48 3.09 8.73 -4.94
C GLY A 48 3.55 7.27 -4.94
N ARG A 49 4.86 7.03 -5.05
CA ARG A 49 5.43 5.67 -4.95
C ARG A 49 5.37 5.12 -3.52
N THR A 50 5.59 5.96 -2.52
CA THR A 50 5.42 5.60 -1.11
C THR A 50 3.98 5.21 -0.80
N LEU A 51 3.00 5.95 -1.33
CA LEU A 51 1.57 5.59 -1.24
C LEU A 51 1.30 4.18 -1.77
N GLY A 52 1.79 3.86 -2.97
CA GLY A 52 1.64 2.52 -3.55
C GLY A 52 2.30 1.42 -2.69
N ALA A 53 3.53 1.65 -2.24
CA ALA A 53 4.26 0.71 -1.40
C ALA A 53 3.57 0.50 -0.04
N LEU A 54 2.93 1.52 0.53
CA LEU A 54 2.18 1.41 1.78
C LEU A 54 0.88 0.60 1.60
N LEU A 55 0.19 0.73 0.47
CA LEU A 55 -0.96 -0.14 0.17
C LEU A 55 -0.53 -1.60 0.10
N ASP A 56 0.62 -1.87 -0.52
CA ASP A 56 1.16 -3.22 -0.60
C ASP A 56 1.59 -3.74 0.78
N LEU A 57 2.22 -2.90 1.59
CA LEU A 57 2.57 -3.21 2.98
C LEU A 57 1.34 -3.60 3.79
N VAL A 58 0.24 -2.84 3.69
CA VAL A 58 -1.02 -3.15 4.39
C VAL A 58 -1.56 -4.51 3.95
N ARG A 59 -1.58 -4.78 2.65
CA ARG A 59 -2.03 -6.08 2.12
C ARG A 59 -1.14 -7.23 2.59
N VAL A 60 0.17 -7.04 2.69
CA VAL A 60 1.10 -8.03 3.24
C VAL A 60 0.86 -8.23 4.74
N PHE A 61 0.72 -7.15 5.50
CA PHE A 61 0.47 -7.18 6.93
C PHE A 61 -0.84 -7.92 7.26
N GLU A 62 -1.87 -7.75 6.43
CA GLU A 62 -3.14 -8.46 6.55
C GLU A 62 -3.11 -9.89 6.00
N GLY A 63 -1.96 -10.37 5.52
CA GLY A 63 -1.83 -11.71 4.94
C GLY A 63 -2.65 -11.90 3.67
N ARG A 64 -2.99 -10.82 2.95
CA ARG A 64 -3.69 -10.87 1.67
C ARG A 64 -2.74 -11.17 0.51
N GLN A 65 -1.48 -10.81 0.65
CA GLN A 65 -0.42 -11.08 -0.33
C GLN A 65 0.94 -11.30 0.33
N ASP A 66 1.89 -11.85 -0.41
CA ASP A 66 3.29 -11.90 -0.01
C ASP A 66 4.06 -10.64 -0.42
N SER A 67 5.33 -10.55 -0.04
CA SER A 67 6.19 -9.40 -0.35
C SER A 67 6.49 -9.20 -1.84
N LEU A 68 6.14 -10.17 -2.69
CA LEU A 68 6.24 -10.08 -4.15
C LEU A 68 4.91 -9.70 -4.81
N GLY A 69 3.86 -9.42 -4.01
CA GLY A 69 2.53 -9.09 -4.50
C GLY A 69 1.74 -10.30 -4.99
N ARG A 70 2.17 -11.53 -4.67
CA ARG A 70 1.41 -12.74 -4.99
C ARG A 70 0.31 -12.94 -3.95
N PRO A 71 -0.92 -13.30 -4.34
CA PRO A 71 -1.99 -13.52 -3.38
C PRO A 71 -1.57 -14.61 -2.39
N ALA A 72 -1.96 -14.44 -1.13
CA ALA A 72 -1.75 -15.48 -0.14
C ALA A 72 -2.48 -16.74 -0.62
N LEU A 73 -1.72 -17.82 -0.79
CA LEU A 73 -2.28 -19.09 -1.22
C LEU A 73 -3.31 -19.52 -0.16
N GLU A 74 -4.60 -19.53 -0.51
CA GLU A 74 -5.63 -20.12 0.34
C GLU A 74 -5.31 -21.60 0.51
N GLY A 75 -4.63 -21.94 1.60
CA GLY A 75 -4.25 -23.31 1.93
C GLY A 75 -2.79 -23.47 2.32
N GLY A 76 -2.49 -23.15 3.58
CA GLY A 76 -1.46 -23.86 4.34
C GLY A 76 -0.01 -23.54 3.99
N ALA A 77 0.54 -22.54 4.66
CA ALA A 77 1.69 -22.75 5.55
C ALA A 77 1.99 -21.44 6.29
N THR A 78 1.49 -21.33 7.51
CA THR A 78 2.19 -20.55 8.53
C THR A 78 3.58 -21.15 8.68
N ILE A 79 4.63 -20.43 8.32
CA ILE A 79 5.93 -20.57 8.98
C ILE A 79 6.51 -19.18 9.17
N PHE A 80 6.78 -18.91 10.44
CA PHE A 80 7.38 -17.73 11.05
C PHE A 80 8.80 -17.45 10.55
#